data_AF-A0A7C3YK93-F1
#
_entry.id   AF-A0A7C3YK93-F1
#
_cell.length_a   1.000
_cell.length_b   1.000
_cell.length_c   1.000
_cell.angle_alpha   90.00
_cell.angle_beta   90.00
_cell.angle_gamma   90.00
#
_symmetry.space_group_name_H-M   'P 1'
#
loop_
_entity.id
_entity.type
_entity.pdbx_description
1 polymer ?
#
loop_
_entity_poly.entity_id
_entity_poly.type
_entity_poly.pdbx_seq_one_letter_code
_entity_poly.pdbx_strand_id
1 'polypeptide(L)'
;VFYLLCGLGAAAGQVLVDPTSAVPLVGASGAIAGVLGAYFVLFPRARVLTLVPLFLFFPVFEMPAWVLLVAWFVLQWLAGLSSLGSSQPGGVAYFAHVGGFLTGLALVWLFARRRRRRAPVVW
;
A
#
# COMPACT_ATOMS: atom_id res chain seq x y z
N VAL A 1 -16.52 -5.19 -2.01
CA VAL A 1 -16.13 -4.76 -3.38
C VAL A 1 -14.78 -4.05 -3.42
N PHE A 2 -14.60 -2.90 -2.76
CA PHE A 2 -13.33 -2.14 -2.80
C PHE A 2 -12.07 -2.99 -2.51
N TYR A 3 -12.11 -3.79 -1.44
CA TYR A 3 -11.02 -4.69 -1.06
C TYR A 3 -10.67 -5.70 -2.17
N LEU A 4 -11.69 -6.27 -2.83
CA LEU A 4 -11.50 -7.21 -3.95
C LEU A 4 -10.88 -6.50 -5.16
N LEU A 5 -11.31 -5.28 -5.47
CA LEU A 5 -10.70 -4.48 -6.54
C LEU A 5 -9.23 -4.16 -6.25
N CYS A 6 -8.89 -3.86 -4.99
CA CYS A 6 -7.50 -3.70 -4.56
C CYS A 6 -6.71 -5.01 -4.71
N GLY A 7 -7.32 -6.15 -4.38
CA GLY A 7 -6.73 -7.46 -4.60
C GLY A 7 -6.47 -7.77 -6.08
N LEU A 8 -7.41 -7.42 -6.97
CA LEU A 8 -7.23 -7.55 -8.42
C LEU A 8 -6.10 -6.65 -8.93
N GLY A 9 -6.05 -5.39 -8.46
CA GLY A 9 -4.96 -4.47 -8.79
C GLY A 9 -3.61 -4.92 -8.25
N ALA A 10 -3.57 -5.56 -7.08
CA ALA A 10 -2.37 -6.19 -6.54
C ALA A 10 -1.91 -7.37 -7.41
N ALA A 11 -2.82 -8.27 -7.77
CA ALA A 11 -2.51 -9.39 -8.65
C ALA A 11 -1.98 -8.90 -10.01
N ALA A 12 -2.65 -7.91 -10.61
CA ALA A 12 -2.19 -7.28 -11.85
C ALA A 12 -0.79 -6.66 -11.70
N GLY A 13 -0.51 -5.97 -10.60
CA GLY A 13 0.81 -5.38 -10.33
C GLY A 13 1.94 -6.41 -10.32
N GLN A 14 1.72 -7.58 -9.72
CA GLN A 14 2.71 -8.66 -9.74
C GLN A 14 2.85 -9.30 -11.13
N VAL A 15 1.72 -9.63 -11.78
CA VAL A 15 1.70 -10.28 -13.10
C VAL A 15 2.35 -9.41 -14.17
N LEU A 16 2.21 -8.08 -14.09
CA LEU A 16 2.85 -7.17 -15.05
C LEU A 16 4.38 -7.19 -14.98
N VAL A 17 4.95 -7.54 -13.82
CA VAL A 17 6.40 -7.52 -13.60
C VAL A 17 7.02 -8.88 -13.86
N ASP A 18 6.35 -9.97 -13.44
CA ASP A 18 6.79 -11.34 -13.69
C ASP A 18 5.61 -12.21 -14.17
N PRO A 19 5.19 -12.07 -15.44
CA PRO A 19 4.05 -12.80 -15.99
C PRO A 19 4.31 -14.29 -16.16
N THR A 20 5.59 -14.69 -16.20
CA THR A 20 6.05 -16.06 -16.37
C THR A 20 6.32 -16.77 -15.05
N SER A 21 6.06 -16.11 -13.91
CA SER A 21 6.34 -16.66 -12.59
C SER A 21 5.60 -17.98 -12.38
N ALA A 22 6.35 -19.04 -12.08
CA ALA A 22 5.79 -20.32 -11.66
C ALA A 22 5.46 -20.35 -10.15
N VAL A 23 5.86 -19.31 -9.41
CA VAL A 23 5.59 -19.19 -7.98
C VAL A 23 4.16 -18.68 -7.79
N PRO A 24 3.30 -19.42 -7.05
CA PRO A 24 1.92 -19.01 -6.86
C PRO A 24 1.82 -17.74 -6.02
N LEU A 25 1.07 -16.76 -6.52
CA LEU A 25 0.74 -15.56 -5.77
C LEU A 25 -0.42 -15.83 -4.79
N VAL A 26 -0.10 -15.92 -3.50
CA VAL A 26 -1.09 -16.13 -2.44
C VAL A 26 -0.91 -15.08 -1.36
N GLY A 27 -1.97 -14.32 -1.05
CA GLY A 27 -1.94 -13.38 0.07
C GLY A 27 -3.02 -12.32 0.04
N ALA A 28 -3.56 -12.01 1.21
CA ALA A 28 -4.49 -10.90 1.44
C ALA A 28 -3.78 -9.54 1.51
N SER A 29 -2.46 -9.53 1.70
CA SER A 29 -1.65 -8.34 1.99
C SER A 29 -1.67 -7.31 0.86
N GLY A 30 -1.74 -7.72 -0.41
CA GLY A 30 -1.88 -6.79 -1.54
C GLY A 30 -3.18 -5.98 -1.48
N ALA A 31 -4.29 -6.61 -1.13
CA ALA A 31 -5.57 -5.91 -0.94
C ALA A 31 -5.53 -4.96 0.27
N ILE A 32 -4.84 -5.36 1.36
CA ILE A 32 -4.59 -4.50 2.53
C ILE A 32 -3.74 -3.29 2.12
N ALA A 33 -2.72 -3.48 1.28
CA ALA A 33 -1.92 -2.38 0.75
C ALA A 33 -2.81 -1.36 0.01
N GLY A 34 -3.83 -1.80 -0.71
CA GLY A 34 -4.83 -0.91 -1.30
C GLY A 34 -5.68 -0.16 -0.27
N VAL A 35 -6.04 -0.78 0.85
CA VAL A 35 -6.68 -0.04 1.96
C VAL A 35 -5.75 1.03 2.51
N LEU A 36 -4.45 0.76 2.62
CA LEU A 36 -3.45 1.76 3.04
C LEU A 36 -3.30 2.90 2.03
N GLY A 37 -3.33 2.59 0.73
CA GLY A 37 -3.34 3.61 -0.33
C GLY A 37 -4.59 4.50 -0.30
N ALA A 38 -5.76 3.92 0.01
CA ALA A 38 -6.96 4.69 0.29
C ALA A 38 -6.83 5.57 1.53
N TYR A 39 -6.27 5.02 2.62
CA TYR A 39 -6.04 5.74 3.87
C TYR A 39 -5.16 6.96 3.66
N PHE A 40 -4.08 6.82 2.87
CA PHE A 40 -3.18 7.91 2.50
C PHE A 40 -3.94 9.13 1.92
N VAL A 41 -4.93 8.88 1.07
CA VAL A 41 -5.73 9.96 0.45
C VAL A 41 -6.79 10.51 1.39
N LEU A 42 -7.45 9.66 2.16
CA LEU A 42 -8.60 10.06 2.99
C LEU A 42 -8.19 10.78 4.28
N PHE A 43 -7.03 10.43 4.84
CA PHE A 43 -6.56 10.85 6.15
C PHE A 43 -5.14 11.43 6.14
N PRO A 44 -4.85 12.47 5.31
CA PRO A 44 -3.51 13.02 5.19
C PRO A 44 -2.97 13.68 6.48
N ARG A 45 -3.84 13.98 7.45
CA ARG A 45 -3.49 14.58 8.75
C ARG A 45 -3.54 13.58 9.92
N ALA A 46 -3.86 12.32 9.67
CA ALA A 46 -3.88 11.33 10.73
C ALA A 46 -2.49 11.13 11.33
N ARG A 47 -2.45 10.87 12.63
CA ARG A 47 -1.25 10.55 13.39
C ARG A 47 -1.34 9.13 13.91
N VAL A 48 -0.22 8.43 13.93
CA VAL A 48 -0.09 7.03 14.36
C VAL A 48 0.97 6.97 15.44
N LEU A 49 0.60 6.42 16.60
CA LEU A 49 1.57 6.05 17.64
C LEU A 49 2.44 4.92 17.10
N THR A 50 3.73 5.21 16.94
CA THR A 50 4.69 4.35 16.27
C THR A 50 5.82 4.04 17.23
N LEU A 51 6.06 2.75 17.46
CA LEU A 51 7.24 2.28 18.16
C LEU A 51 8.44 2.36 17.19
N VAL A 52 9.44 3.18 17.51
CA VAL A 52 10.63 3.33 16.66
C VAL A 52 11.80 2.60 17.31
N PRO A 53 12.27 1.48 16.75
CA PRO A 53 13.42 0.77 17.29
C PRO A 53 14.72 1.54 17.02
N LEU A 54 15.34 2.08 18.07
CA LEU A 54 16.63 2.78 18.04
C LEU A 54 17.67 1.96 18.82
N PHE A 55 18.26 0.96 18.16
CA PHE A 55 19.19 -0.01 18.75
C PHE A 55 18.58 -0.73 19.97
N LEU A 56 18.91 -0.30 21.18
CA LEU A 56 18.42 -0.87 22.45
C LEU A 56 17.24 -0.10 23.06
N PHE A 57 16.87 1.05 22.47
CA PHE A 57 15.76 1.88 22.94
C PHE A 57 14.55 1.75 22.02
N PHE A 58 13.35 1.70 22.59
CA PHE A 58 12.09 1.59 21.86
C PHE A 58 11.12 2.74 22.22
N PRO A 59 11.47 4.00 21.93
CA PRO A 59 10.56 5.12 22.14
C PRO A 59 9.32 5.01 21.26
N VAL A 60 8.20 5.50 21.78
CA VAL A 60 6.93 5.64 21.05
C VAL A 60 6.77 7.10 20.64
N PHE A 61 6.59 7.35 19.35
CA PHE A 61 6.36 8.68 18.80
C PHE A 61 5.03 8.74 18.04
N GLU A 62 4.34 9.87 18.14
CA GLU A 62 3.22 10.16 17.25
C GLU A 62 3.75 10.69 15.91
N MET A 63 3.61 9.89 14.85
CA MET A 63 4.08 10.24 13.52
C MET A 63 2.91 10.49 12.57
N PRO A 64 3.01 11.45 11.63
CA PRO A 64 2.02 11.60 10.58
C PRO A 64 1.94 10.32 9.74
N ALA A 65 0.73 9.80 9.52
CA ALA A 65 0.52 8.53 8.82
C ALA A 65 1.12 8.53 7.41
N TRP A 66 1.10 9.68 6.72
CA TRP A 66 1.68 9.79 5.38
C TRP A 66 3.19 9.48 5.36
N VAL A 67 3.94 9.82 6.41
CA VAL A 67 5.38 9.52 6.49
C VAL A 67 5.60 8.03 6.48
N LEU A 68 4.87 7.31 7.34
CA LEU A 68 4.95 5.86 7.47
C LEU A 68 4.55 5.16 6.17
N LEU A 69 3.46 5.63 5.54
CA LEU A 69 2.94 5.03 4.32
C LEU A 69 3.85 5.25 3.11
N VAL A 70 4.42 6.45 2.95
CA VAL A 70 5.41 6.71 1.88
C VAL A 70 6.67 5.89 2.13
N ALA A 71 7.19 5.89 3.35
CA ALA A 71 8.38 5.10 3.69
C ALA A 71 8.15 3.61 3.40
N TRP A 72 7.03 3.06 3.87
CA TRP A 72 6.67 1.67 3.60
C TRP A 72 6.52 1.37 2.11
N PHE A 73 5.83 2.23 1.35
CA PHE A 73 5.66 2.06 -0.09
C PHE A 73 7.01 2.06 -0.83
N VAL A 74 7.91 2.99 -0.49
CA VAL A 74 9.26 3.05 -1.06
C VAL A 74 10.05 1.79 -0.72
N LEU A 75 9.95 1.30 0.52
CA LEU A 75 10.58 0.03 0.90
C LEU A 75 10.04 -1.15 0.10
N GLN A 76 8.71 -1.24 -0.12
CA GLN A 76 8.13 -2.28 -0.99
C GLN A 76 8.68 -2.19 -2.42
N TRP A 77 8.76 -0.98 -2.98
CA TRP A 77 9.30 -0.76 -4.32
C TRP A 77 10.77 -1.17 -4.44
N LEU A 78 11.61 -0.73 -3.51
CA LEU A 78 13.04 -1.06 -3.48
C LEU A 78 13.28 -2.55 -3.25
N ALA A 79 12.54 -3.16 -2.33
CA ALA A 79 12.61 -4.60 -2.08
C ALA A 79 12.17 -5.39 -3.31
N GLY A 80 11.09 -4.97 -3.98
CA GLY A 80 10.67 -5.52 -5.26
C GLY A 80 11.76 -5.45 -6.32
N LEU A 81 12.40 -4.28 -6.49
CA LEU A 81 13.49 -4.11 -7.42
C LEU A 81 14.68 -5.03 -7.10
N SER A 82 15.02 -5.19 -5.83
CA SER A 82 16.09 -6.10 -5.38
C SER A 82 15.77 -7.59 -5.56
N SER A 83 14.47 -7.94 -5.63
CA SER A 83 14.03 -9.31 -5.86
C SER A 83 14.03 -9.72 -7.34
N LEU A 84 14.12 -8.77 -8.26
CA LEU A 84 14.17 -9.05 -9.69
C LEU A 84 15.43 -9.85 -10.04
N GLY A 85 15.26 -10.93 -10.80
CA GLY A 85 16.37 -11.82 -11.17
C GLY A 85 16.86 -12.73 -10.04
N SER A 86 16.27 -12.66 -8.84
CA SER A 86 16.52 -13.66 -7.81
C SER A 86 15.85 -14.99 -8.19
N SER A 87 16.59 -16.09 -8.11
CA SER A 87 16.10 -17.44 -8.41
C SER A 87 15.57 -18.17 -7.17
N GLN A 88 15.30 -17.43 -6.10
CA GLN A 88 14.82 -18.03 -4.85
C GLN A 88 13.37 -18.51 -5.02
N PRO A 89 13.08 -19.78 -4.70
CA PRO A 89 11.71 -20.28 -4.71
C PRO A 89 10.89 -19.59 -3.61
N GLY A 90 9.85 -18.85 -4.00
CA GLY A 90 8.97 -18.17 -3.06
C GLY A 90 9.50 -16.83 -2.55
N GLY A 91 8.72 -16.17 -1.69
CA GLY A 91 9.07 -14.87 -1.12
C GLY A 91 7.89 -13.91 -1.06
N VAL A 92 8.19 -12.64 -0.79
CA VAL A 92 7.18 -11.58 -0.74
C VAL A 92 6.95 -11.05 -2.15
N ALA A 93 5.68 -11.05 -2.59
CA ALA A 93 5.26 -10.44 -3.84
C ALA A 93 5.19 -8.91 -3.70
N TYR A 94 6.35 -8.26 -3.64
CA TYR A 94 6.46 -6.82 -3.39
C TYR A 94 5.69 -5.96 -4.40
N PHE A 95 5.67 -6.34 -5.69
CA PHE A 95 4.92 -5.62 -6.70
C PHE A 95 3.40 -5.79 -6.56
N ALA A 96 2.94 -6.85 -5.89
CA ALA A 96 1.54 -6.96 -5.48
C ALA A 96 1.16 -5.89 -4.44
N HIS A 97 2.04 -5.61 -3.48
CA HIS A 97 1.82 -4.53 -2.51
C HIS A 97 1.79 -3.15 -3.18
N VAL A 98 2.73 -2.91 -4.11
CA VAL A 98 2.77 -1.67 -4.91
C VAL A 98 1.48 -1.51 -5.73
N GLY A 99 1.10 -2.53 -6.49
CA GLY A 99 -0.11 -2.51 -7.33
C GLY A 99 -1.38 -2.31 -6.51
N GLY A 100 -1.48 -2.99 -5.37
CA GLY A 100 -2.59 -2.85 -4.44
C GLY A 100 -2.69 -1.41 -3.91
N PHE A 101 -1.59 -0.86 -3.38
CA PHE A 101 -1.53 0.50 -2.85
C PHE A 101 -1.97 1.55 -3.88
N LEU A 102 -1.40 1.49 -5.09
CA LEU A 102 -1.74 2.43 -6.17
C LEU A 102 -3.21 2.28 -6.60
N THR A 103 -3.73 1.06 -6.65
CA THR A 103 -5.14 0.81 -6.99
C THR A 103 -6.08 1.45 -5.98
N GLY A 104 -5.85 1.22 -4.68
CA GLY A 104 -6.68 1.81 -3.63
C GLY A 104 -6.61 3.33 -3.60
N LEU A 105 -5.41 3.89 -3.77
CA LEU A 105 -5.18 5.33 -3.92
C LEU A 105 -5.98 5.91 -5.09
N ALA A 106 -5.87 5.30 -6.27
CA ALA A 106 -6.54 5.74 -7.49
C ALA A 106 -8.07 5.68 -7.35
N LEU A 107 -8.62 4.56 -6.87
CA LEU A 107 -10.05 4.38 -6.67
C LEU A 107 -10.64 5.46 -5.74
N VAL A 108 -9.99 5.72 -4.60
CA VAL A 108 -10.46 6.76 -3.67
C VAL A 108 -10.30 8.15 -4.26
N TRP A 109 -9.18 8.43 -4.92
CA TRP A 109 -8.93 9.74 -5.52
C TRP A 109 -9.97 10.07 -6.60
N LEU A 110 -10.34 9.08 -7.43
CA LEU A 110 -11.34 9.23 -8.49
C LEU A 110 -12.77 9.34 -7.96
N PHE A 111 -13.16 8.48 -7.02
CA PHE A 111 -14.57 8.31 -6.65
C PHE A 111 -14.98 9.01 -5.33
N ALA A 112 -14.09 9.08 -4.34
CA ALA A 112 -14.43 9.58 -3.01
C ALA A 112 -14.09 11.06 -2.81
N ARG A 113 -12.94 11.52 -3.33
CA ARG A 113 -12.52 12.94 -3.19
C ARG A 113 -13.49 13.90 -3.88
N ARG A 114 -14.17 13.46 -4.95
CA ARG A 114 -15.21 14.24 -5.64
C ARG A 114 -16.48 14.44 -4.80
N ARG A 115 -16.79 13.54 -3.85
CA ARG A 115 -17.98 13.64 -3.00
C ARG A 115 -17.82 14.64 -1.84
N ARG A 116 -16.63 14.75 -1.24
CA ARG A 116 -16.36 15.73 -0.15
C ARG A 116 -16.42 17.19 -0.59
N ARG A 117 -16.26 17.48 -1.90
CA ARG A 117 -16.42 18.84 -2.45
C ARG A 117 -17.87 19.28 -2.64
N ARG A 118 -18.85 18.40 -2.40
CA ARG A 118 -20.28 18.66 -2.66
C ARG A 118 -21.14 18.83 -1.41
N ALA A 119 -20.57 18.81 -0.21
CA ALA A 119 -21.34 19.16 0.99
C ALA A 119 -21.42 20.69 1.09
N PRO A 120 -22.61 21.32 0.95
CA PRO A 120 -22.75 22.71 1.35
C PRO A 120 -22.61 22.78 2.86
N VAL A 121 -21.82 23.74 3.34
CA VAL A 121 -21.87 24.14 4.75
C VAL A 121 -23.22 24.83 4.92
N VAL A 122 -24.16 24.15 5.57
CA VAL A 122 -25.36 24.78 6.11
C VAL A 122 -25.01 25.15 7.55
N TRP A 123 -25.11 26.45 7.85
CA TRP A 123 -24.71 27.10 9.09
C TRP A 123 -25.37 26.52 10.33
#